data_AF-A0A2D4ITB7-F1
#
_entry.id   AF-A0A2D4ITB7-F1
#
_cell.length_a   1.000
_cell.length_b   1.000
_cell.length_c   1.000
_cell.angle_alpha   90.00
_cell.angle_beta   90.00
_cell.angle_gamma   90.00
#
_symmetry.space_group_name_H-M   'P 1'
#
loop_
_entity.id
_entity.type
_entity.pdbx_description
1 polymer ?
#
loop_
_entity_poly.entity_id
_entity_poly.type
_entity_poly.pdbx_seq_one_letter_code
_entity_poly.pdbx_strand_id
1 'polypeptide(L)'
;SWQPVGDLLIDSLQDHLDKLKVYQGEITPLKENMNNVNGLAHQFTSSEIPLSPYMLNQLEDLNGRWKLLQLSIDERIRQLHEAHRDFGPTSQHFLSTSVQGPWERAISPNKVSYYINHETQTTCWDHPKMIELYQSLADLNNVRFSAYRTAMKLRRLQKALCLDLLNLSAACDALDQHNLKQNDQPIDILQIINCLTTIYDKLEQEHNNLVNVPLCVDMCLNWLLNVYDTGRTGRIRVLSFKTGIISLCKAHLEDKYRYLFKQVASPTGFCDQRRLGLLLHDSIQIPRQLGEVASFGGSNIEPSVRSCFQFANNKPEIEAALFLDWMRLEPQSMVWLPVLHRVAAAETAKHQAKCNICK
;
A
#
# COMPACT_ATOMS: atom_id res chain seq x y z
N SER A 1 -16.47 36.14 -7.22
CA SER A 1 -15.13 35.73 -7.70
C SER A 1 -14.84 34.33 -7.19
N TRP A 2 -14.08 33.53 -7.94
CA TRP A 2 -13.68 32.19 -7.48
C TRP A 2 -12.52 32.33 -6.48
N GLN A 3 -12.53 31.57 -5.38
CA GLN A 3 -11.42 31.54 -4.42
C GLN A 3 -10.16 30.92 -5.04
N PRO A 4 -8.94 31.35 -4.67
CA PRO A 4 -7.70 30.68 -5.07
C PRO A 4 -7.72 29.19 -4.73
N VAL A 5 -7.11 28.35 -5.58
CA VAL A 5 -7.12 26.88 -5.38
C VAL A 5 -6.43 26.47 -4.08
N GLY A 6 -5.37 27.18 -3.67
CA GLY A 6 -4.64 26.91 -2.43
C GLY A 6 -5.43 27.16 -1.14
N ASP A 7 -6.54 27.90 -1.21
CA ASP A 7 -7.39 28.19 -0.06
C ASP A 7 -8.60 27.23 0.05
N LEU A 8 -8.73 26.29 -0.90
CA LEU A 8 -9.84 25.35 -0.93
C LEU A 8 -9.61 24.19 0.04
N LEU A 9 -10.67 23.76 0.70
CA LEU A 9 -10.67 22.50 1.44
C LEU A 9 -10.53 21.34 0.46
N ILE A 10 -9.68 20.37 0.81
CA ILE A 10 -9.40 19.19 -0.01
C ILE A 10 -10.68 18.46 -0.42
N ASP A 11 -11.59 18.25 0.52
CA ASP A 11 -12.86 17.53 0.30
C ASP A 11 -13.79 18.27 -0.69
N SER A 12 -13.60 19.59 -0.85
CA SER A 12 -14.39 20.42 -1.75
C SER A 12 -13.83 20.50 -3.18
N LEU A 13 -12.65 19.93 -3.45
CA LEU A 13 -11.99 20.01 -4.76
C LEU A 13 -12.86 19.40 -5.88
N GLN A 14 -13.54 18.28 -5.60
CA GLN A 14 -14.42 17.62 -6.58
C GLN A 14 -15.65 18.50 -6.90
N ASP A 15 -16.29 19.07 -5.89
CA ASP A 15 -17.41 20.00 -6.08
C ASP A 15 -17.01 21.22 -6.92
N HIS A 16 -15.78 21.71 -6.76
CA HIS A 16 -15.26 22.84 -7.55
C HIS A 16 -15.00 22.45 -9.01
N LEU A 17 -14.51 21.23 -9.27
CA LEU A 17 -14.38 20.69 -10.62
C LEU A 17 -15.75 20.57 -11.31
N ASP A 18 -16.76 20.09 -10.60
CA ASP A 18 -18.11 19.92 -11.15
C ASP A 18 -18.79 21.27 -11.41
N LYS A 19 -18.63 22.25 -10.50
CA LYS A 19 -19.08 23.65 -10.74
C LYS A 19 -18.41 24.26 -11.98
N LEU A 20 -17.13 23.98 -12.21
CA LEU A 20 -16.40 24.48 -13.39
C LEU A 20 -16.90 23.86 -14.70
N LYS A 21 -17.26 22.57 -14.68
CA LYS A 21 -17.89 21.92 -15.84
C LYS A 21 -19.24 22.55 -16.18
N VAL A 22 -20.05 22.84 -15.16
CA VAL A 22 -21.33 23.56 -15.35
C VAL A 22 -21.09 24.94 -15.95
N TYR A 23 -20.15 25.71 -15.39
CA TYR A 23 -19.79 27.03 -15.90
C TYR A 23 -19.26 26.99 -17.35
N GLN A 24 -18.46 25.97 -17.72
CA GLN A 24 -18.05 25.75 -19.11
C GLN A 24 -19.25 25.55 -20.05
N GLY A 25 -20.28 24.83 -19.59
CA GLY A 25 -21.54 24.70 -20.31
C GLY A 25 -22.23 26.05 -20.50
N GLU A 26 -22.31 26.87 -19.45
CA GLU A 26 -22.97 28.19 -19.48
C GLU A 26 -22.28 29.20 -20.43
N ILE A 27 -20.95 29.13 -20.59
CA ILE A 27 -20.22 30.03 -21.50
C ILE A 27 -20.18 29.53 -22.95
N THR A 28 -20.64 28.31 -23.23
CA THR A 28 -20.62 27.75 -24.59
C THR A 28 -21.39 28.63 -25.60
N PRO A 29 -22.58 29.17 -25.29
CA PRO A 29 -23.28 30.11 -26.18
C PRO A 29 -22.50 31.40 -26.48
N LEU A 30 -21.64 31.88 -25.57
CA LEU A 30 -20.81 33.06 -25.82
C LEU A 30 -19.77 32.80 -26.93
N LYS A 31 -19.28 31.56 -27.02
CA LYS A 31 -18.40 31.14 -28.12
C LYS A 31 -19.09 31.25 -29.47
N GLU A 32 -20.35 30.80 -29.54
CA GLU A 32 -21.16 30.88 -30.76
C GLU A 32 -21.42 32.33 -31.15
N ASN A 33 -21.77 33.18 -30.18
CA ASN A 33 -21.94 34.62 -30.42
C ASN A 33 -20.64 35.28 -30.93
N MET A 34 -19.48 34.93 -30.36
CA MET A 34 -18.19 35.45 -30.81
C MET A 34 -17.88 35.00 -32.24
N ASN A 35 -18.14 33.73 -32.57
CA ASN A 35 -17.97 33.20 -33.92
C ASN A 35 -18.89 33.92 -34.92
N ASN A 36 -20.13 34.20 -34.53
CA ASN A 36 -21.10 34.93 -35.36
C ASN A 36 -20.62 36.35 -35.63
N VAL A 37 -20.18 37.08 -34.59
CA VAL A 37 -19.69 38.46 -34.74
C VAL A 37 -18.42 38.51 -35.59
N ASN A 38 -17.48 37.58 -35.38
CA ASN A 38 -16.29 37.46 -36.23
C ASN A 38 -16.65 37.08 -37.67
N GLY A 39 -17.64 36.22 -37.88
CA GLY A 39 -18.16 35.85 -39.19
C GLY A 39 -18.78 37.04 -39.93
N LEU A 40 -19.59 37.85 -39.25
CA LEU A 40 -20.17 39.07 -39.80
C LEU A 40 -19.07 40.09 -40.17
N ALA A 41 -18.09 40.30 -39.28
CA ALA A 41 -16.96 41.18 -39.57
C ALA A 41 -16.18 40.71 -40.81
N HIS A 42 -15.98 39.40 -40.96
CA HIS A 42 -15.31 38.84 -42.13
C HIS A 42 -16.13 39.03 -43.42
N GLN A 43 -17.46 38.89 -43.36
CA GLN A 43 -18.37 39.11 -44.49
C GLN A 43 -18.31 40.56 -45.00
N PHE A 44 -18.32 41.56 -44.10
CA PHE A 44 -18.17 42.97 -44.47
C PHE A 44 -16.84 43.22 -45.19
N THR A 45 -15.73 42.73 -44.63
CA THR A 45 -14.40 42.85 -45.24
C THR A 45 -14.32 42.15 -46.60
N SER A 46 -14.95 40.98 -46.75
CA SER A 46 -14.99 40.24 -48.03
C SER A 46 -15.87 40.91 -49.10
N SER A 47 -16.80 41.77 -48.70
CA SER A 47 -17.67 42.54 -49.58
C SER A 47 -17.12 43.94 -49.87
N GLU A 48 -15.85 44.20 -49.56
CA GLU A 48 -15.16 45.49 -49.68
C GLU A 48 -15.79 46.65 -48.88
N ILE A 49 -16.57 46.34 -47.83
CA ILE A 49 -17.15 47.35 -46.94
C ILE A 49 -16.19 47.58 -45.76
N PRO A 50 -15.54 48.75 -45.65
CA PRO A 50 -14.58 49.01 -44.58
C PRO A 50 -15.28 49.18 -43.23
N LEU A 51 -14.88 48.38 -42.24
CA LEU A 51 -15.25 48.60 -40.84
C LEU A 51 -14.51 49.83 -40.29
N SER A 52 -15.17 50.61 -39.43
CA SER A 52 -14.53 51.76 -38.81
C SER A 52 -13.42 51.31 -37.84
N PRO A 53 -12.35 52.11 -37.64
CA PRO A 53 -11.30 51.80 -36.67
C PRO A 53 -11.82 51.55 -35.26
N TYR A 54 -12.92 52.22 -34.89
CA TYR A 54 -13.60 52.00 -33.61
C TYR A 54 -14.18 50.58 -33.50
N MET A 55 -14.88 50.09 -34.53
CA MET A 55 -15.48 48.76 -34.51
C MET A 55 -14.42 47.65 -34.55
N LEU A 56 -13.31 47.85 -35.27
CA LEU A 56 -12.18 46.93 -35.27
C LEU A 56 -11.55 46.82 -33.88
N ASN A 57 -11.31 47.95 -33.21
CA ASN A 57 -10.79 47.94 -31.83
C ASN A 57 -11.74 47.25 -30.85
N GLN A 58 -13.07 47.43 -30.99
CA GLN A 58 -14.03 46.71 -30.15
C GLN A 58 -14.04 45.20 -30.42
N LEU A 59 -13.91 44.79 -31.68
CA LEU A 59 -13.82 43.38 -32.05
C LEU A 59 -12.55 42.73 -31.49
N GLU A 60 -11.41 43.42 -31.56
CA GLU A 60 -10.15 42.96 -30.97
C GLU A 60 -10.24 42.86 -29.44
N ASP A 61 -10.80 43.86 -28.76
CA ASP A 61 -11.01 43.84 -27.31
C ASP A 61 -11.92 42.66 -26.89
N LEU A 62 -13.04 42.46 -27.60
CA LEU A 62 -13.95 41.33 -27.36
C LEU A 62 -13.23 39.98 -27.51
N ASN A 63 -12.50 39.79 -28.62
CA ASN A 63 -11.73 38.58 -28.86
C ASN A 63 -10.62 38.37 -27.80
N GLY A 64 -9.95 39.44 -27.39
CA GLY A 64 -8.94 39.42 -26.34
C GLY A 64 -9.51 38.98 -24.99
N ARG A 65 -10.64 39.55 -24.58
CA ARG A 65 -11.34 39.18 -23.33
C ARG A 65 -11.84 37.75 -23.35
N TRP A 66 -12.40 37.29 -24.48
CA TRP A 66 -12.84 35.91 -24.63
C TRP A 66 -11.67 34.93 -24.51
N LYS A 67 -10.54 35.23 -25.16
CA LYS A 67 -9.32 34.40 -25.07
C LYS A 67 -8.76 34.35 -23.65
N LEU A 68 -8.73 35.50 -22.96
CA LEU A 68 -8.33 35.55 -21.54
C LEU A 68 -9.27 34.73 -20.65
N LEU A 69 -10.57 34.78 -20.90
CA LEU A 69 -11.54 33.97 -20.15
C LEU A 69 -11.29 32.47 -20.35
N GLN A 70 -11.08 32.02 -21.60
CA GLN A 70 -10.77 30.62 -21.91
C GLN A 70 -9.49 30.15 -21.20
N LEU A 71 -8.40 30.91 -21.34
CA LEU A 71 -7.12 30.59 -20.69
C LEU A 71 -7.26 30.54 -19.16
N SER A 72 -8.03 31.45 -18.56
CA SER A 72 -8.24 31.47 -17.10
C SER A 72 -9.02 30.25 -16.61
N ILE A 73 -9.98 29.77 -17.39
CA ILE A 73 -10.76 28.57 -17.06
C ILE A 73 -9.89 27.33 -17.19
N ASP A 74 -9.16 27.19 -18.30
CA ASP A 74 -8.28 26.04 -18.55
C ASP A 74 -7.18 25.94 -17.49
N GLU A 75 -6.57 27.07 -17.12
CA GLU A 75 -5.57 27.14 -16.06
C GLU A 75 -6.16 26.74 -14.71
N ARG A 76 -7.36 27.21 -14.37
CA ARG A 76 -8.01 26.82 -13.11
C ARG A 76 -8.38 25.33 -13.09
N ILE A 77 -8.85 24.78 -14.20
CA ILE A 77 -9.14 23.34 -14.33
C ILE A 77 -7.85 22.53 -14.15
N ARG A 78 -6.75 22.98 -14.73
CA ARG A 78 -5.44 22.36 -14.56
C ARG A 78 -5.02 22.36 -13.09
N GLN A 79 -5.07 23.52 -12.42
CA GLN A 79 -4.74 23.66 -11.01
C GLN A 79 -5.62 22.79 -10.09
N LEU A 80 -6.93 22.73 -10.34
CA LEU A 80 -7.84 21.89 -9.55
C LEU A 80 -7.60 20.39 -9.79
N HIS A 81 -7.31 19.96 -11.03
CA HIS A 81 -6.95 18.57 -11.29
C HIS A 81 -5.60 18.19 -10.69
N GLU A 82 -4.62 19.10 -10.68
CA GLU A 82 -3.34 18.92 -9.99
C GLU A 82 -3.57 18.81 -8.47
N ALA A 83 -4.28 19.76 -7.87
CA ALA A 83 -4.62 19.71 -6.44
C ALA A 83 -5.44 18.46 -6.08
N HIS A 84 -6.40 18.06 -6.90
CA HIS A 84 -7.21 16.86 -6.63
C HIS A 84 -6.40 15.56 -6.80
N ARG A 85 -5.43 15.52 -7.72
CA ARG A 85 -4.50 14.40 -7.85
C ARG A 85 -3.58 14.29 -6.65
N ASP A 86 -3.06 15.42 -6.20
CA ASP A 86 -2.02 15.47 -5.17
C ASP A 86 -2.61 15.41 -3.77
N PHE A 87 -3.80 15.94 -3.55
CA PHE A 87 -4.41 16.03 -2.21
C PHE A 87 -5.76 15.36 -2.09
N GLY A 88 -6.40 14.93 -3.19
CA GLY A 88 -7.71 14.30 -3.13
C GLY A 88 -7.74 12.99 -2.34
N PRO A 89 -8.93 12.40 -2.12
CA PRO A 89 -9.12 11.23 -1.27
C PRO A 89 -8.32 9.99 -1.70
N THR A 90 -7.90 9.95 -2.97
CA THR A 90 -7.08 8.88 -3.55
C THR A 90 -5.58 9.19 -3.52
N SER A 91 -5.17 10.32 -2.95
CA SER A 91 -3.79 10.76 -2.95
C SER A 91 -3.00 10.08 -1.84
N GLN A 92 -1.72 9.85 -2.10
CA GLN A 92 -0.78 9.30 -1.13
C GLN A 92 0.02 10.42 -0.44
N HIS A 93 -0.44 11.68 -0.51
CA HIS A 93 0.35 12.82 -0.07
C HIS A 93 0.59 12.85 1.42
N PHE A 94 -0.31 12.31 2.26
CA PHE A 94 -0.06 12.24 3.69
C PHE A 94 1.24 11.46 4.02
N LEU A 95 1.61 10.51 3.16
CA LEU A 95 2.85 9.74 3.27
C LEU A 95 4.09 10.50 2.82
N SER A 96 4.01 11.69 2.24
CA SER A 96 5.20 12.50 1.91
C SER A 96 6.03 12.83 3.16
N THR A 97 5.36 12.90 4.32
CA THR A 97 5.97 13.15 5.63
C THR A 97 6.71 11.93 6.22
N SER A 98 6.65 10.75 5.57
CA SER A 98 7.38 9.55 6.00
C SER A 98 8.90 9.70 5.86
N VAL A 99 9.32 10.55 4.92
CA VAL A 99 10.72 10.88 4.63
C VAL A 99 11.04 12.33 4.96
N GLN A 100 12.33 12.61 5.14
CA GLN A 100 12.86 13.94 5.38
C GLN A 100 14.06 14.18 4.45
N GLY A 101 14.41 15.45 4.23
CA GLY A 101 15.57 15.82 3.43
C GLY A 101 16.83 15.06 3.89
N PRO A 102 17.61 14.47 2.97
CA PRO A 102 17.64 14.70 1.51
C PRO A 102 16.69 13.82 0.68
N TRP A 103 15.80 13.06 1.32
CA TRP A 103 14.91 12.12 0.64
C TRP A 103 13.56 12.75 0.29
N GLU A 104 13.06 12.38 -0.89
CA GLU A 104 11.72 12.72 -1.36
C GLU A 104 10.97 11.46 -1.77
N ARG A 105 9.71 11.36 -1.37
CA ARG A 105 8.80 10.29 -1.77
C ARG A 105 8.05 10.69 -3.03
N ALA A 106 8.18 9.90 -4.09
CA ALA A 106 7.51 10.11 -5.37
C ALA A 106 6.65 8.91 -5.76
N ILE A 107 5.78 9.10 -6.75
CA ILE A 107 4.82 8.08 -7.21
C ILE A 107 5.06 7.79 -8.69
N SER A 108 5.22 6.51 -9.03
CA SER A 108 5.36 6.07 -10.42
C SER A 108 4.01 6.10 -11.17
N PRO A 109 3.99 5.98 -12.51
CA PRO A 109 2.75 5.88 -13.29
C PRO A 109 1.83 4.74 -12.82
N ASN A 110 2.41 3.66 -12.30
CA ASN A 110 1.69 2.50 -11.76
C ASN A 110 1.20 2.71 -10.31
N LYS A 111 1.25 3.95 -9.79
CA LYS A 111 0.86 4.33 -8.43
C LYS A 111 1.73 3.73 -7.32
N VAL A 112 2.88 3.17 -7.68
CA VAL A 112 3.88 2.60 -6.76
C VAL A 112 4.78 3.71 -6.25
N SER A 113 4.99 3.77 -4.93
CA SER A 113 5.95 4.70 -4.33
C SER A 113 7.39 4.30 -4.63
N TYR A 114 8.21 5.32 -4.88
CA TYR A 114 9.67 5.23 -4.97
C TYR A 114 10.28 6.46 -4.29
N TYR A 115 11.55 6.38 -3.96
CA TYR A 115 12.24 7.38 -3.15
C TYR A 115 13.42 7.94 -3.92
N ILE A 116 13.54 9.27 -3.91
CA ILE A 116 14.57 10.04 -4.58
C ILE A 116 15.50 10.58 -3.50
N ASN A 117 16.80 10.34 -3.64
CA ASN A 117 17.82 10.97 -2.81
C ASN A 117 18.47 12.08 -3.62
N HIS A 118 18.26 13.33 -3.19
CA HIS A 118 18.76 14.52 -3.88
C HIS A 118 20.26 14.74 -3.69
N GLU A 119 20.86 14.22 -2.61
CA GLU A 119 22.31 14.31 -2.38
C GLU A 119 23.09 13.36 -3.29
N THR A 120 22.62 12.11 -3.42
CA THR A 120 23.29 11.09 -4.24
C THR A 120 22.78 11.03 -5.68
N GLN A 121 21.73 11.80 -6.00
CA GLN A 121 21.05 11.78 -7.31
C GLN A 121 20.61 10.38 -7.73
N THR A 122 20.10 9.60 -6.79
CA THR A 122 19.64 8.22 -7.03
C THR A 122 18.16 8.07 -6.72
N THR A 123 17.55 7.05 -7.35
CA THR A 123 16.18 6.63 -7.07
C THR A 123 16.15 5.17 -6.67
N CYS A 124 15.33 4.81 -5.69
CA CYS A 124 15.15 3.42 -5.26
C CYS A 124 13.68 3.12 -4.94
N TRP A 125 13.33 1.84 -4.99
CA TRP A 125 11.99 1.39 -4.60
C TRP A 125 11.81 1.27 -3.09
N ASP A 126 12.91 1.16 -2.33
CA ASP A 126 12.89 0.90 -0.90
C ASP A 126 12.93 2.19 -0.11
N HIS A 127 12.08 2.28 0.91
CA HIS A 127 12.10 3.42 1.83
C HIS A 127 13.49 3.51 2.50
N PRO A 128 14.08 4.70 2.73
CA PRO A 128 15.42 4.81 3.33
C PRO A 128 15.55 4.06 4.66
N LYS A 129 14.57 4.19 5.56
CA LYS A 129 14.53 3.40 6.80
C LYS A 129 14.34 1.89 6.59
N MET A 130 13.72 1.44 5.49
CA MET A 130 13.70 0.00 5.14
C MET A 130 15.09 -0.46 4.71
N ILE A 131 15.82 0.35 3.93
CA ILE A 131 17.20 0.06 3.54
C ILE A 131 18.09 -0.08 4.77
N GLU A 132 18.05 0.90 5.68
CA GLU A 132 18.77 0.87 6.96
C GLU A 132 18.40 -0.38 7.78
N LEU A 133 17.11 -0.70 7.86
CA LEU A 133 16.62 -1.88 8.55
C LEU A 133 17.21 -3.15 7.93
N TYR A 134 17.10 -3.35 6.62
CA TYR A 134 17.66 -4.52 5.93
C TYR A 134 19.17 -4.64 6.07
N GLN A 135 19.90 -3.52 6.03
CA GLN A 135 21.34 -3.49 6.29
C GLN A 135 21.64 -3.97 7.73
N SER A 136 20.89 -3.50 8.72
CA SER A 136 21.04 -3.95 10.12
C SER A 136 20.71 -5.43 10.33
N LEU A 137 20.00 -6.07 9.41
CA LEU A 137 19.73 -7.52 9.49
C LEU A 137 20.97 -8.35 9.17
N ALA A 138 21.99 -7.77 8.51
CA ALA A 138 23.24 -8.45 8.19
C ALA A 138 24.01 -8.87 9.46
N ASP A 139 23.87 -8.11 10.56
CA ASP A 139 24.48 -8.41 11.85
C ASP A 139 24.05 -9.78 12.42
N LEU A 140 22.88 -10.28 11.99
CA LEU A 140 22.32 -11.55 12.42
C LEU A 140 22.80 -12.73 11.56
N ASN A 141 23.61 -12.50 10.53
CA ASN A 141 24.08 -13.56 9.62
C ASN A 141 24.97 -14.60 10.31
N ASN A 142 25.59 -14.25 11.43
CA ASN A 142 26.40 -15.15 12.26
C ASN A 142 25.58 -16.17 13.07
N VAL A 143 24.25 -16.01 13.16
CA VAL A 143 23.38 -16.95 13.88
C VAL A 143 23.35 -18.29 13.14
N ARG A 144 23.90 -19.33 13.77
CA ARG A 144 24.13 -20.66 13.17
C ARG A 144 22.86 -21.35 12.71
N PHE A 145 21.81 -21.36 13.55
CA PHE A 145 20.55 -22.01 13.22
C PHE A 145 19.72 -21.09 12.32
N SER A 146 19.47 -21.51 11.07
CA SER A 146 18.77 -20.72 10.07
C SER A 146 17.38 -20.28 10.51
N ALA A 147 16.59 -21.17 11.10
CA ALA A 147 15.25 -20.83 11.57
C ALA A 147 15.27 -19.73 12.65
N TYR A 148 16.25 -19.76 13.57
CA TYR A 148 16.45 -18.71 14.57
C TYR A 148 16.97 -17.41 13.96
N ARG A 149 17.90 -17.50 13.00
CA ARG A 149 18.40 -16.34 12.26
C ARG A 149 17.26 -15.60 11.57
N THR A 150 16.45 -16.32 10.79
CA THR A 150 15.29 -15.76 10.10
C THR A 150 14.27 -15.21 11.10
N ALA A 151 13.99 -15.92 12.18
CA ALA A 151 13.08 -15.46 13.23
C ALA A 151 13.57 -14.16 13.91
N MET A 152 14.87 -14.04 14.20
CA MET A 152 15.44 -12.81 14.77
C MET A 152 15.38 -11.64 13.79
N LYS A 153 15.65 -11.90 12.50
CA LYS A 153 15.49 -10.90 11.43
C LYS A 153 14.03 -10.43 11.33
N LEU A 154 13.09 -11.38 11.31
CA LEU A 154 11.64 -11.10 11.32
C LEU A 154 11.19 -10.39 12.59
N ARG A 155 11.78 -10.69 13.75
CA ARG A 155 11.46 -10.00 15.01
C ARG A 155 11.88 -8.53 14.96
N ARG A 156 13.07 -8.24 14.43
CA ARG A 156 13.55 -6.86 14.24
C ARG A 156 12.66 -6.10 13.25
N LEU A 157 12.28 -6.74 12.14
CA LEU A 157 11.31 -6.20 11.18
C LEU A 157 9.94 -5.96 11.82
N GLN A 158 9.40 -6.94 12.55
CA GLN A 158 8.09 -6.88 13.21
C GLN A 158 7.99 -5.66 14.14
N LYS A 159 9.04 -5.41 14.94
CA LYS A 159 9.13 -4.24 15.82
C LYS A 159 9.25 -2.93 15.05
N ALA A 160 10.07 -2.89 14.00
CA ALA A 160 10.23 -1.69 13.17
C ALA A 160 8.92 -1.30 12.45
N LEU A 161 8.08 -2.29 12.13
CA LEU A 161 6.74 -2.09 11.57
C LEU A 161 5.64 -1.96 12.64
N CYS A 162 5.96 -2.02 13.93
CA CYS A 162 5.01 -2.02 15.05
C CYS A 162 3.92 -3.11 14.98
N LEU A 163 4.11 -4.17 14.19
CA LEU A 163 3.15 -5.27 14.06
C LEU A 163 3.14 -6.17 15.31
N ASP A 164 4.15 -6.06 16.18
CA ASP A 164 4.15 -6.70 17.49
C ASP A 164 3.24 -6.02 18.51
N LEU A 165 2.63 -4.88 18.17
CA LEU A 165 1.56 -4.25 18.94
C LEU A 165 0.17 -4.67 18.44
N LEU A 166 0.06 -5.02 17.15
CA LEU A 166 -1.21 -5.34 16.49
C LEU A 166 -1.80 -6.66 16.97
N ASN A 167 -2.90 -6.61 17.71
CA ASN A 167 -3.63 -7.83 18.08
C ASN A 167 -4.46 -8.41 16.91
N LEU A 168 -4.75 -9.72 16.96
CA LEU A 168 -5.50 -10.40 15.88
C LEU A 168 -6.89 -9.82 15.68
N SER A 169 -7.60 -9.45 16.75
CA SER A 169 -8.95 -8.89 16.67
C SER A 169 -8.95 -7.57 15.89
N ALA A 170 -8.08 -6.63 16.26
CA ALA A 170 -7.94 -5.34 15.59
C ALA A 170 -7.53 -5.49 14.13
N ALA A 171 -6.66 -6.45 13.80
CA ALA A 171 -6.34 -6.77 12.42
C ALA A 171 -7.58 -7.25 11.64
N CYS A 172 -8.40 -8.13 12.24
CA CYS A 172 -9.64 -8.60 11.62
C CYS A 172 -10.65 -7.46 11.44
N ASP A 173 -10.83 -6.61 12.46
CA ASP A 173 -11.73 -5.46 12.42
C ASP A 173 -11.39 -4.54 11.24
N ALA A 174 -10.11 -4.22 11.05
CA ALA A 174 -9.66 -3.39 9.94
C ALA A 174 -9.89 -4.09 8.58
N LEU A 175 -9.58 -5.37 8.47
CA LEU A 175 -9.81 -6.14 7.23
C LEU A 175 -11.30 -6.20 6.86
N ASP A 176 -12.18 -6.34 7.84
CA ASP A 176 -13.63 -6.36 7.64
C ASP A 176 -14.19 -4.98 7.28
N GLN A 177 -13.73 -3.90 7.93
CA GLN A 177 -14.10 -2.53 7.60
C GLN A 177 -13.77 -2.16 6.15
N HIS A 178 -12.63 -2.64 5.64
CA HIS A 178 -12.20 -2.42 4.26
C HIS A 178 -12.74 -3.46 3.27
N ASN A 179 -13.69 -4.31 3.69
CA ASN A 179 -14.34 -5.33 2.86
C ASN A 179 -13.36 -6.30 2.17
N LEU A 180 -12.22 -6.60 2.81
CA LEU A 180 -11.17 -7.47 2.27
C LEU A 180 -11.51 -8.95 2.48
N LYS A 181 -12.66 -9.40 1.96
CA LYS A 181 -13.22 -10.75 2.18
C LYS A 181 -12.86 -11.74 1.07
N GLN A 182 -12.77 -11.30 -0.18
CA GLN A 182 -12.47 -12.17 -1.32
C GLN A 182 -10.96 -12.37 -1.49
N ASN A 183 -10.44 -13.50 -1.01
CA ASN A 183 -9.00 -13.76 -0.90
C ASN A 183 -8.25 -13.83 -2.24
N ASP A 184 -8.93 -14.18 -3.34
CA ASP A 184 -8.34 -14.28 -4.68
C ASP A 184 -8.28 -12.93 -5.43
N GLN A 185 -9.01 -11.90 -4.96
CA GLN A 185 -9.04 -10.61 -5.63
C GLN A 185 -7.72 -9.85 -5.42
N PRO A 186 -7.22 -9.14 -6.45
CA PRO A 186 -6.15 -8.18 -6.26
C PRO A 186 -6.67 -6.93 -5.52
N ILE A 187 -5.87 -6.42 -4.61
CA ILE A 187 -6.02 -5.09 -4.00
C ILE A 187 -4.94 -4.17 -4.54
N ASP A 188 -5.31 -2.92 -4.82
CA ASP A 188 -4.37 -1.90 -5.23
C ASP A 188 -3.66 -1.22 -4.04
N ILE A 189 -2.67 -0.39 -4.34
CA ILE A 189 -1.89 0.32 -3.33
C ILE A 189 -2.76 1.21 -2.44
N LEU A 190 -3.80 1.85 -2.97
CA LEU A 190 -4.63 2.74 -2.17
C LEU A 190 -5.45 1.94 -1.16
N GLN A 191 -6.00 0.79 -1.55
CA GLN A 191 -6.69 -0.11 -0.63
C GLN A 191 -5.76 -0.63 0.47
N ILE A 192 -4.51 -0.96 0.13
CA ILE A 192 -3.49 -1.35 1.12
C ILE A 192 -3.24 -0.20 2.09
N ILE A 193 -2.97 1.00 1.58
CA ILE A 193 -2.71 2.21 2.39
C ILE A 193 -3.88 2.47 3.32
N ASN A 194 -5.11 2.50 2.83
CA ASN A 194 -6.30 2.78 3.64
C ASN A 194 -6.46 1.76 4.78
N CYS A 195 -6.26 0.47 4.50
CA CYS A 195 -6.33 -0.55 5.54
C CYS A 195 -5.20 -0.42 6.57
N LEU A 196 -3.98 -0.12 6.13
CA LEU A 196 -2.83 0.12 7.02
C LEU A 196 -3.03 1.37 7.87
N THR A 197 -3.55 2.46 7.29
CA THR A 197 -3.85 3.71 8.03
C THR A 197 -4.85 3.43 9.14
N THR A 198 -5.95 2.72 8.87
CA THR A 198 -6.90 2.30 9.92
C THR A 198 -6.24 1.47 11.02
N ILE A 199 -5.33 0.56 10.66
CA ILE A 199 -4.58 -0.24 11.63
C ILE A 199 -3.70 0.67 12.49
N TYR A 200 -2.89 1.52 11.87
CA TYR A 200 -1.89 2.32 12.58
C TYR A 200 -2.48 3.51 13.35
N ASP A 201 -3.59 4.11 12.90
CA ASP A 201 -4.34 5.11 13.67
C ASP A 201 -4.84 4.50 14.98
N LYS A 202 -5.40 3.29 14.93
CA LYS A 202 -5.84 2.58 16.14
C LYS A 202 -4.67 2.26 17.07
N LEU A 203 -3.52 1.84 16.52
CA LEU A 203 -2.33 1.58 17.32
C LEU A 203 -1.73 2.84 17.93
N GLU A 204 -1.79 3.98 17.23
CA GLU A 204 -1.32 5.27 17.74
C GLU A 204 -2.17 5.75 18.93
N GLN A 205 -3.49 5.58 18.85
CA GLN A 205 -4.42 5.85 19.95
C GLN A 205 -4.19 4.96 21.17
N GLU A 206 -3.84 3.68 20.97
CA GLU A 206 -3.58 2.72 22.06
C GLU A 206 -2.16 2.90 22.66
N HIS A 207 -1.21 3.42 21.87
CA HIS A 207 0.21 3.46 22.18
C HIS A 207 0.85 4.81 21.85
N ASN A 208 0.41 5.86 22.56
CA ASN A 208 0.90 7.23 22.38
C ASN A 208 2.44 7.30 22.26
N ASN A 209 2.92 8.04 21.25
CA ASN A 209 4.33 8.29 20.93
C ASN A 209 5.16 7.09 20.43
N LEU A 210 4.62 5.86 20.38
CA LEU A 210 5.35 4.71 19.82
C LEU A 210 5.15 4.54 18.31
N VAL A 211 4.01 5.01 17.78
CA VAL A 211 3.60 4.80 16.40
C VAL A 211 3.59 6.13 15.66
N ASN A 212 4.43 6.26 14.63
CA ASN A 212 4.35 7.35 13.67
C ASN A 212 3.55 6.83 12.47
N VAL A 213 2.27 7.20 12.36
CA VAL A 213 1.35 6.62 11.37
C VAL A 213 1.87 6.74 9.93
N PRO A 214 2.24 7.93 9.40
CA PRO A 214 2.76 8.03 8.04
C PRO A 214 3.96 7.13 7.77
N LEU A 215 4.92 7.09 8.71
CA LEU A 215 6.11 6.25 8.56
C LEU A 215 5.77 4.76 8.59
N CYS A 216 4.94 4.33 9.54
CA CYS A 216 4.56 2.92 9.71
C CYS A 216 3.77 2.40 8.49
N VAL A 217 2.85 3.20 7.96
CA VAL A 217 2.08 2.86 6.75
C VAL A 217 3.03 2.69 5.56
N ASP A 218 3.94 3.64 5.32
CA ASP A 218 4.82 3.61 4.15
C ASP A 218 5.87 2.48 4.26
N MET A 219 6.43 2.25 5.44
CA MET A 219 7.35 1.14 5.73
C MET A 219 6.65 -0.22 5.56
N CYS A 220 5.42 -0.38 6.07
CA CYS A 220 4.67 -1.64 5.97
C CYS A 220 4.21 -1.90 4.53
N LEU A 221 3.75 -0.87 3.81
CA LEU A 221 3.48 -0.93 2.38
C LEU A 221 4.73 -1.38 1.61
N ASN A 222 5.88 -0.73 1.86
CA ASN A 222 7.12 -1.06 1.19
C ASN A 222 7.54 -2.51 1.43
N TRP A 223 7.41 -3.00 2.68
CA TRP A 223 7.64 -4.41 3.02
C TRP A 223 6.67 -5.36 2.28
N LEU A 224 5.37 -5.08 2.27
CA LEU A 224 4.38 -5.92 1.59
C LEU A 224 4.62 -6.00 0.09
N LEU A 225 4.95 -4.87 -0.56
CA LEU A 225 5.29 -4.84 -1.99
C LEU A 225 6.61 -5.58 -2.27
N ASN A 226 7.58 -5.49 -1.37
CA ASN A 226 8.80 -6.28 -1.44
C ASN A 226 8.55 -7.79 -1.38
N VAL A 227 7.63 -8.23 -0.52
CA VAL A 227 7.29 -9.65 -0.38
C VAL A 227 6.43 -10.15 -1.55
N TYR A 228 5.42 -9.38 -1.96
CA TYR A 228 4.33 -9.88 -2.80
C TYR A 228 4.16 -9.20 -4.16
N ASP A 229 4.82 -8.07 -4.42
CA ASP A 229 4.79 -7.33 -5.70
C ASP A 229 6.20 -6.88 -6.13
N THR A 230 7.11 -7.85 -6.29
CA THR A 230 8.49 -7.56 -6.73
C THR A 230 8.56 -6.91 -8.10
N GLY A 231 7.54 -7.12 -8.94
CA GLY A 231 7.41 -6.52 -10.26
C GLY A 231 6.87 -5.09 -10.26
N ARG A 232 6.49 -4.55 -9.09
CA ARG A 232 5.90 -3.20 -8.94
C ARG A 232 4.72 -2.97 -9.88
N THR A 233 3.83 -3.96 -9.92
CA THR A 233 2.57 -3.91 -10.68
C THR A 233 1.54 -3.00 -10.00
N GLY A 234 1.72 -2.70 -8.72
CA GLY A 234 0.81 -1.89 -7.90
C GLY A 234 -0.34 -2.66 -7.31
N ARG A 235 -0.28 -4.01 -7.31
CA ARG A 235 -1.34 -4.89 -6.80
C ARG A 235 -0.78 -6.12 -6.11
N ILE A 236 -1.45 -6.56 -5.04
CA ILE A 236 -1.22 -7.86 -4.37
C ILE A 236 -2.55 -8.55 -4.12
N ARG A 237 -2.58 -9.87 -3.88
CA ARG A 237 -3.83 -10.55 -3.52
C ARG A 237 -4.23 -10.24 -2.08
N VAL A 238 -5.53 -10.24 -1.80
CA VAL A 238 -6.06 -10.13 -0.43
C VAL A 238 -5.48 -11.22 0.48
N LEU A 239 -5.35 -12.46 -0.02
CA LEU A 239 -4.73 -13.56 0.74
C LEU A 239 -3.30 -13.22 1.17
N SER A 240 -2.52 -12.64 0.28
CA SER A 240 -1.11 -12.30 0.50
C SER A 240 -0.98 -11.18 1.52
N PHE A 241 -1.82 -10.14 1.41
CA PHE A 241 -1.91 -9.07 2.41
C PHE A 241 -2.24 -9.61 3.81
N LYS A 242 -3.29 -10.44 3.93
CA LYS A 242 -3.65 -11.10 5.19
C LYS A 242 -2.53 -11.98 5.73
N THR A 243 -1.87 -12.76 4.86
CA THR A 243 -0.79 -13.65 5.26
C THR A 243 0.38 -12.87 5.85
N GLY A 244 0.79 -11.77 5.22
CA GLY A 244 1.82 -10.88 5.75
C GLY A 244 1.45 -10.30 7.12
N ILE A 245 0.32 -9.59 7.20
CA ILE A 245 -0.10 -8.89 8.43
C ILE A 245 -0.32 -9.87 9.59
N ILE A 246 -1.05 -10.96 9.36
CA ILE A 246 -1.39 -11.91 10.44
C ILE A 246 -0.18 -12.75 10.88
N SER A 247 0.73 -13.09 9.97
CA SER A 247 1.97 -13.78 10.36
C SER A 247 2.79 -12.96 11.35
N LEU A 248 2.84 -11.64 11.16
CA LEU A 248 3.63 -10.74 12.00
C LEU A 248 2.84 -10.04 13.12
N CYS A 249 1.53 -10.25 13.25
CA CYS A 249 0.75 -9.63 14.34
C CYS A 249 1.06 -10.23 15.72
N LYS A 250 0.64 -9.58 16.80
CA LYS A 250 0.65 -10.09 18.17
C LYS A 250 -0.59 -10.95 18.45
N ALA A 251 -0.42 -12.26 18.28
CA ALA A 251 -1.46 -13.24 18.59
C ALA A 251 -0.83 -14.55 19.07
N HIS A 252 -1.61 -15.45 19.66
CA HIS A 252 -1.12 -16.81 19.90
C HIS A 252 -0.85 -17.51 18.58
N LEU A 253 0.16 -18.39 18.56
CA LEU A 253 0.58 -19.06 17.34
C LEU A 253 -0.55 -19.90 16.73
N GLU A 254 -1.31 -20.61 17.58
CA GLU A 254 -2.45 -21.41 17.15
C GLU A 254 -3.55 -20.57 16.52
N ASP A 255 -3.84 -19.37 17.06
CA ASP A 255 -4.85 -18.46 16.51
C ASP A 255 -4.47 -17.98 15.11
N LYS A 256 -3.18 -17.69 14.89
CA LYS A 256 -2.66 -17.34 13.55
C LYS A 256 -2.87 -18.50 12.58
N TYR A 257 -2.52 -19.72 12.98
CA TYR A 257 -2.71 -20.90 12.14
C TYR A 257 -4.19 -21.13 11.80
N ARG A 258 -5.09 -21.04 12.79
CA ARG A 258 -6.54 -21.16 12.58
C ARG A 258 -7.06 -20.10 11.62
N TYR A 259 -6.64 -18.85 11.82
CA TYR A 259 -7.04 -17.74 10.97
C TYR A 259 -6.58 -17.96 9.52
N LEU A 260 -5.30 -18.25 9.32
CA LEU A 260 -4.70 -18.43 7.99
C LEU A 260 -5.29 -19.63 7.26
N PHE A 261 -5.50 -20.75 7.97
CA PHE A 261 -6.17 -21.92 7.40
C PHE A 261 -7.59 -21.59 6.94
N LYS A 262 -8.35 -20.84 7.75
CA LYS A 262 -9.71 -20.40 7.40
C LYS A 262 -9.75 -19.54 6.14
N GLN A 263 -8.67 -18.82 5.81
CA GLN A 263 -8.61 -18.01 4.58
C GLN A 263 -8.55 -18.86 3.30
N VAL A 264 -8.03 -20.08 3.37
CA VAL A 264 -7.90 -20.95 2.19
C VAL A 264 -8.89 -22.11 2.18
N ALA A 265 -9.42 -22.50 3.35
CA ALA A 265 -10.45 -23.52 3.47
C ALA A 265 -11.73 -23.15 2.68
N SER A 266 -12.49 -24.16 2.31
CA SER A 266 -13.82 -24.03 1.75
C SER A 266 -14.79 -23.43 2.79
N PRO A 267 -15.99 -22.96 2.37
CA PRO A 267 -17.04 -22.57 3.31
C PRO A 267 -17.47 -23.69 4.27
N THR A 268 -17.23 -24.96 3.90
CA THR A 268 -17.50 -26.13 4.74
C THR A 268 -16.33 -26.47 5.69
N GLY A 269 -15.23 -25.73 5.66
CA GLY A 269 -14.08 -25.90 6.55
C GLY A 269 -13.02 -26.89 6.09
N PHE A 270 -13.12 -27.39 4.85
CA PHE A 270 -12.21 -28.36 4.26
C PHE A 270 -11.16 -27.69 3.37
N CYS A 271 -9.95 -28.24 3.34
CA CYS A 271 -8.83 -27.72 2.57
C CYS A 271 -8.20 -28.85 1.73
N ASP A 272 -8.19 -28.69 0.42
CA ASP A 272 -7.52 -29.60 -0.52
C ASP A 272 -6.04 -29.22 -0.70
N GLN A 273 -5.30 -30.02 -1.46
CA GLN A 273 -3.88 -29.77 -1.72
C GLN A 273 -3.63 -28.40 -2.37
N ARG A 274 -4.51 -27.97 -3.26
CA ARG A 274 -4.40 -26.69 -3.98
C ARG A 274 -4.54 -25.52 -3.01
N ARG A 275 -5.55 -25.53 -2.14
CA ARG A 275 -5.82 -24.51 -1.14
C ARG A 275 -4.70 -24.41 -0.10
N LEU A 276 -4.20 -25.56 0.39
CA LEU A 276 -3.02 -25.56 1.26
C LEU A 276 -1.80 -24.98 0.54
N GLY A 277 -1.62 -25.33 -0.74
CA GLY A 277 -0.59 -24.77 -1.60
C GLY A 277 -0.64 -23.24 -1.68
N LEU A 278 -1.83 -22.63 -1.79
CA LEU A 278 -1.98 -21.17 -1.78
C LEU A 278 -1.46 -20.54 -0.48
N LEU A 279 -1.78 -21.12 0.67
CA LEU A 279 -1.33 -20.63 1.97
C LEU A 279 0.19 -20.76 2.12
N LEU A 280 0.74 -21.93 1.81
CA LEU A 280 2.19 -22.18 1.94
C LEU A 280 2.98 -21.31 0.95
N HIS A 281 2.46 -21.12 -0.26
CA HIS A 281 3.05 -20.25 -1.26
C HIS A 281 3.14 -18.79 -0.77
N ASP A 282 2.09 -18.25 -0.15
CA ASP A 282 2.14 -16.88 0.38
C ASP A 282 2.99 -16.76 1.66
N SER A 283 3.02 -17.82 2.47
CA SER A 283 3.82 -17.85 3.70
C SER A 283 5.32 -17.92 3.39
N ILE A 284 5.74 -18.68 2.38
CA ILE A 284 7.17 -18.84 2.04
C ILE A 284 7.78 -17.58 1.42
N GLN A 285 6.97 -16.66 0.89
CA GLN A 285 7.48 -15.39 0.36
C GLN A 285 8.15 -14.53 1.44
N ILE A 286 7.69 -14.63 2.69
CA ILE A 286 8.23 -13.84 3.82
C ILE A 286 9.71 -14.16 4.08
N PRO A 287 10.12 -15.42 4.34
CA PRO A 287 11.54 -15.75 4.46
C PRO A 287 12.30 -15.65 3.13
N ARG A 288 11.63 -15.79 1.98
CA ARG A 288 12.24 -15.54 0.66
C ARG A 288 12.70 -14.11 0.50
N GLN A 289 11.91 -13.13 0.95
CA GLN A 289 12.29 -11.73 0.91
C GLN A 289 13.50 -11.40 1.79
N LEU A 290 13.78 -12.23 2.81
CA LEU A 290 14.99 -12.11 3.64
C LEU A 290 16.21 -12.85 3.05
N GLY A 291 16.08 -13.47 1.87
CA GLY A 291 17.12 -14.29 1.26
C GLY A 291 17.34 -15.65 1.95
N GLU A 292 16.40 -16.10 2.79
CA GLU A 292 16.58 -17.29 3.65
C GLU A 292 15.82 -18.53 3.14
N VAL A 293 15.09 -18.43 2.01
CA VAL A 293 14.19 -19.49 1.49
C VAL A 293 14.85 -20.86 1.30
N ALA A 294 16.15 -20.91 0.97
CA ALA A 294 16.87 -22.17 0.81
C ALA A 294 16.87 -23.01 2.10
N SER A 295 16.79 -22.36 3.27
CA SER A 295 16.68 -23.03 4.56
C SER A 295 15.27 -23.56 4.85
N PHE A 296 14.27 -23.26 4.04
CA PHE A 296 12.85 -23.57 4.29
C PHE A 296 12.24 -24.48 3.21
N GLY A 297 13.07 -25.29 2.54
CA GLY A 297 12.63 -26.21 1.48
C GLY A 297 12.65 -25.61 0.07
N GLY A 298 13.12 -24.36 -0.09
CA GLY A 298 13.12 -23.65 -1.36
C GLY A 298 11.78 -23.00 -1.69
N SER A 299 11.69 -22.38 -2.87
CA SER A 299 10.49 -21.65 -3.29
C SER A 299 9.33 -22.58 -3.72
N ASN A 300 9.63 -23.85 -4.00
CA ASN A 300 8.63 -24.86 -4.38
C ASN A 300 8.01 -25.45 -3.11
N ILE A 301 6.69 -25.32 -2.97
CA ILE A 301 5.94 -25.69 -1.75
C ILE A 301 5.32 -27.08 -1.84
N GLU A 302 5.37 -27.70 -3.02
CA GLU A 302 4.69 -28.95 -3.33
C GLU A 302 5.17 -30.13 -2.47
N PRO A 303 6.47 -30.28 -2.13
CA PRO A 303 6.91 -31.27 -1.15
C PRO A 303 6.25 -31.09 0.22
N SER A 304 6.08 -29.85 0.71
CA SER A 304 5.43 -29.58 1.99
C SER A 304 3.94 -29.89 1.95
N VAL A 305 3.26 -29.56 0.85
CA VAL A 305 1.85 -29.94 0.63
C VAL A 305 1.72 -31.47 0.65
N ARG A 306 2.54 -32.19 -0.12
CA ARG A 306 2.52 -33.66 -0.14
C ARG A 306 2.80 -34.25 1.24
N SER A 307 3.75 -33.70 1.99
CA SER A 307 4.06 -34.13 3.36
C SER A 307 2.86 -33.98 4.29
N CYS A 308 2.13 -32.86 4.22
CA CYS A 308 0.92 -32.65 5.01
C CYS A 308 -0.17 -33.66 4.67
N PHE A 309 -0.38 -33.95 3.39
CA PHE A 309 -1.42 -34.90 2.95
C PHE A 309 -1.03 -36.36 3.20
N GLN A 310 0.26 -36.70 3.18
CA GLN A 310 0.75 -38.00 3.65
C GLN A 310 0.51 -38.15 5.15
N PHE A 311 0.77 -37.11 5.95
CA PHE A 311 0.42 -37.08 7.37
C PHE A 311 -1.10 -37.23 7.59
N ALA A 312 -1.91 -36.71 6.68
CA ALA A 312 -3.36 -36.88 6.67
C ALA A 312 -3.85 -38.26 6.19
N ASN A 313 -2.95 -39.25 6.06
CA ASN A 313 -3.23 -40.57 5.51
C ASN A 313 -3.84 -40.51 4.09
N ASN A 314 -3.34 -39.60 3.26
CA ASN A 314 -3.73 -39.37 1.86
C ASN A 314 -5.24 -39.08 1.67
N LYS A 315 -5.90 -38.52 2.68
CA LYS A 315 -7.26 -37.98 2.53
C LYS A 315 -7.29 -36.89 1.45
N PRO A 316 -8.38 -36.76 0.68
CA PRO A 316 -8.47 -35.74 -0.37
C PRO A 316 -8.51 -34.31 0.18
N GLU A 317 -9.00 -34.14 1.41
CA GLU A 317 -9.15 -32.86 2.10
C GLU A 317 -8.80 -33.00 3.58
N ILE A 318 -8.40 -31.90 4.19
CA ILE A 318 -8.05 -31.80 5.61
C ILE A 318 -8.87 -30.69 6.30
N GLU A 319 -9.07 -30.81 7.60
CA GLU A 319 -9.69 -29.80 8.46
C GLU A 319 -8.64 -29.07 9.30
N ALA A 320 -9.05 -27.98 9.95
CA ALA A 320 -8.16 -27.14 10.76
C ALA A 320 -7.44 -27.93 11.86
N ALA A 321 -8.10 -28.90 12.52
CA ALA A 321 -7.48 -29.69 13.58
C ALA A 321 -6.25 -30.47 13.08
N LEU A 322 -6.38 -31.16 11.94
CA LEU A 322 -5.29 -31.92 11.34
C LEU A 322 -4.16 -31.00 10.88
N PHE A 323 -4.50 -29.86 10.28
CA PHE A 323 -3.52 -28.85 9.92
C PHE A 323 -2.72 -28.36 11.13
N LEU A 324 -3.38 -28.09 12.27
CA LEU A 324 -2.71 -27.68 13.50
C LEU A 324 -1.78 -28.78 14.04
N ASP A 325 -2.21 -30.04 14.00
CA ASP A 325 -1.37 -31.17 14.40
C ASP A 325 -0.13 -31.30 13.50
N TRP A 326 -0.28 -31.09 12.20
CA TRP A 326 0.87 -31.04 11.29
C TRP A 326 1.80 -29.86 11.60
N MET A 327 1.25 -28.67 11.89
CA MET A 327 2.05 -27.50 12.23
C MET A 327 2.82 -27.64 13.56
N ARG A 328 2.33 -28.47 14.50
CA ARG A 328 3.05 -28.84 15.73
C ARG A 328 4.33 -29.62 15.46
N LEU A 329 4.43 -30.29 14.30
CA LEU A 329 5.67 -30.93 13.85
C LEU A 329 6.69 -29.94 13.28
N GLU A 330 6.36 -28.65 13.23
CA GLU A 330 7.19 -27.56 12.71
C GLU A 330 7.73 -27.84 11.30
N PRO A 331 6.84 -28.03 10.29
CA PRO A 331 7.27 -28.39 8.95
C PRO A 331 8.23 -27.34 8.38
N GLN A 332 9.23 -27.81 7.63
CA GLN A 332 10.37 -26.98 7.22
C GLN A 332 9.96 -25.69 6.49
N SER A 333 8.86 -25.67 5.74
CA SER A 333 8.37 -24.46 5.05
C SER A 333 7.77 -23.39 5.99
N MET A 334 7.42 -23.76 7.22
CA MET A 334 6.73 -22.89 8.18
C MET A 334 7.45 -22.72 9.53
N VAL A 335 8.54 -23.47 9.78
CA VAL A 335 9.27 -23.47 11.06
C VAL A 335 9.78 -22.08 11.51
N TRP A 336 9.94 -21.12 10.59
CA TRP A 336 10.29 -19.74 10.94
C TRP A 336 9.25 -19.04 11.83
N LEU A 337 7.96 -19.37 11.69
CA LEU A 337 6.87 -18.75 12.44
C LEU A 337 6.82 -19.20 13.92
N PRO A 338 6.84 -20.49 14.28
CA PRO A 338 6.93 -20.91 15.68
C PRO A 338 8.23 -20.44 16.34
N VAL A 339 9.35 -20.41 15.59
CA VAL A 339 10.62 -19.90 16.11
C VAL A 339 10.56 -18.39 16.36
N LEU A 340 9.88 -17.60 15.51
CA LEU A 340 9.62 -16.18 15.77
C LEU A 340 8.91 -15.97 17.11
N HIS A 341 7.90 -16.78 17.42
CA HIS A 341 7.21 -16.72 18.71
C HIS A 341 8.13 -17.11 19.88
N ARG A 342 9.00 -18.11 19.71
CA ARG A 342 10.01 -18.46 20.72
C ARG A 342 10.97 -17.29 20.98
N VAL A 343 11.46 -16.64 19.93
CA VAL A 343 12.34 -15.47 20.03
C VAL A 343 11.64 -14.33 20.77
N ALA A 344 10.39 -14.01 20.42
CA ALA A 344 9.63 -12.97 21.09
C ALA A 344 9.39 -13.27 22.58
N ALA A 345 9.07 -14.52 22.95
CA ALA A 345 8.90 -14.92 24.34
C ALA A 345 10.20 -14.83 25.14
N ALA A 346 11.33 -15.22 24.53
CA ALA A 346 12.65 -15.20 25.16
C ALA A 346 13.13 -13.79 25.53
N GLU A 347 12.73 -12.74 24.79
CA GLU A 347 13.08 -11.34 25.12
C GLU A 347 12.55 -10.90 26.50
N THR A 348 11.40 -11.44 26.91
CA THR A 348 10.76 -11.10 28.19
C THR A 348 11.13 -12.06 29.32
N ALA A 349 11.91 -13.10 29.03
CA ALA A 349 12.27 -14.12 30.00
C ALA A 349 13.29 -13.57 31.01
N LYS A 350 12.85 -13.38 32.26
CA LYS A 350 13.74 -13.11 33.39
C LYS A 350 14.17 -14.43 34.00
N HIS A 351 15.44 -14.79 33.85
CA HIS A 351 15.98 -15.97 34.51
C HIS A 351 16.14 -15.71 36.02
N GLN A 352 15.70 -16.66 36.85
CA GLN A 352 15.92 -16.60 38.31
C GLN A 352 17.39 -16.82 38.71
N ALA A 353 18.23 -17.25 37.77
CA ALA A 353 19.68 -17.41 37.94
C ALA A 353 20.44 -16.54 36.93
N LYS A 354 21.67 -16.11 37.29
CA LYS A 354 22.55 -15.34 36.41
C LYS A 354 22.87 -16.16 35.16
N CYS A 355 22.31 -15.76 34.02
CA CYS A 355 22.69 -16.30 32.74
C CYS A 355 24.02 -15.65 32.29
N ASN A 356 25.02 -16.45 31.94
CA ASN A 356 26.30 -15.93 31.43
C ASN A 356 26.15 -15.15 30.11
N ILE A 357 25.04 -15.37 29.38
CA ILE A 357 24.77 -14.77 28.07
C ILE A 357 23.89 -13.52 28.21
N CYS A 358 22.85 -13.56 29.03
CA CYS A 358 21.90 -12.45 29.23
C CYS A 358 22.31 -11.53 30.41
N LYS A 359 23.61 -11.25 30.56
CA LYS A 359 24.21 -10.55 31.72
C LYS A 359 23.41 -9.35 32.21
#